data_AF-A0A1U7D6T8-F1
#
_entry.id   AF-A0A1U7D6T8-F1
#
_cell.length_a   1.000
_cell.length_b   1.000
_cell.length_c   1.000
_cell.angle_alpha   90.00
_cell.angle_beta   90.00
_cell.angle_gamma   90.00
#
_symmetry.space_group_name_H-M   'P 1'
#
loop_
_entity.id
_entity.type
_entity.pdbx_description
1 polymer ?
#
loop_
_entity_poly.entity_id
_entity_poly.type
_entity_poly.pdbx_seq_one_letter_code
_entity_poly.pdbx_strand_id
1 'polypeptide(L)' 'MKPTLEDLLAGVPAQDGNGGKLQAPSVSASKSKTTEPVTQLDKTTENAKRVLEEESQARADKTAQLRAAREKRDAGGND' A
#
# COMPACT_ATOMS: atom_id res chain seq x y z
N MET A 1 -2.67 -25.50 64.63
CA MET A 1 -1.33 -25.10 64.16
C MET A 1 -1.51 -23.88 63.25
N LYS A 2 -0.54 -22.94 63.24
CA LYS A 2 -0.64 -21.76 62.38
C LYS A 2 -0.12 -22.13 60.99
N PRO A 3 -0.86 -21.84 59.90
CA PRO A 3 -0.35 -22.09 58.56
C PRO A 3 0.91 -21.25 58.34
N THR A 4 1.93 -21.85 57.74
CA THR A 4 3.19 -21.15 57.41
C THR A 4 3.03 -20.43 56.07
N LEU A 5 3.94 -19.50 55.77
CA LEU A 5 3.89 -18.70 54.55
C LEU A 5 4.04 -19.58 53.30
N GLU A 6 4.82 -20.65 53.42
CA GLU A 6 5.09 -21.63 52.38
C GLU A 6 3.83 -22.45 52.06
N ASP A 7 2.99 -22.73 53.06
CA ASP A 7 1.71 -23.44 52.93
C ASP A 7 0.70 -22.63 52.11
N LEU A 8 0.79 -21.29 52.17
CA LEU A 8 -0.03 -20.38 51.37
C LEU A 8 0.46 -20.28 49.92
N LEU A 9 1.76 -20.49 49.67
CA LEU A 9 2.37 -20.35 48.35
C LEU A 9 2.38 -21.67 47.56
N ALA A 10 2.14 -22.81 48.21
CA ALA A 10 2.16 -24.15 47.60
C ALA A 10 1.18 -24.33 46.41
N GLY A 11 0.14 -23.50 46.31
CA GLY A 11 -0.84 -23.54 45.23
C GLY A 11 -0.60 -22.56 44.08
N VAL A 12 0.45 -21.71 44.16
CA VAL A 12 0.72 -20.69 43.14
C VAL A 12 1.61 -21.30 42.06
N PRO A 13 1.13 -21.41 40.80
CA PRO A 13 1.98 -21.88 39.71
C PRO A 13 3.20 -20.98 39.52
N ALA A 14 4.37 -21.59 39.27
CA ALA A 14 5.57 -20.84 38.91
C ALA A 14 5.30 -20.02 37.64
N GLN A 15 5.55 -18.71 37.70
CA GLN A 15 5.42 -17.85 36.52
C GLN A 15 6.68 -17.94 35.67
N ASP A 16 6.65 -18.73 34.61
CA ASP A 16 7.71 -18.80 33.58
C ASP A 16 7.67 -17.62 32.57
N GLY A 17 7.14 -16.47 33.00
CA GLY A 17 6.95 -15.28 32.18
C GLY A 17 7.72 -14.06 32.68
N ASN A 18 7.62 -12.93 31.97
CA ASN A 18 8.31 -11.68 32.33
C ASN A 18 7.75 -10.97 33.58
N GLY A 19 7.14 -11.70 34.53
CA GLY A 19 6.58 -11.15 35.77
C GLY A 19 5.59 -9.99 35.56
N GLY A 20 4.80 -10.03 34.49
CA GLY A 20 3.87 -8.95 34.12
C GLY A 20 4.53 -7.68 33.57
N LYS A 21 5.84 -7.67 33.37
CA LYS A 21 6.55 -6.55 32.74
C LYS A 21 6.34 -6.62 31.22
N LEU A 22 6.04 -5.48 30.61
CA LEU A 22 6.04 -5.35 29.15
C LEU A 22 7.45 -5.62 28.64
N GLN A 23 7.60 -6.51 27.64
CA GLN A 23 8.86 -6.66 26.94
C GLN A 23 9.19 -5.32 26.28
N ALA A 24 10.36 -4.76 26.58
CA ALA A 24 10.82 -3.56 25.91
C ALA A 24 10.93 -3.87 24.40
N PRO A 25 10.29 -3.08 23.52
CA PRO A 25 10.40 -3.31 22.09
C PRO A 25 11.87 -3.15 21.70
N SER A 26 12.49 -4.24 21.23
CA SER A 26 13.86 -4.19 20.76
C SER A 26 13.88 -3.33 19.49
N VAL A 27 14.59 -2.21 19.56
CA VAL A 27 14.65 -1.15 18.53
C VAL A 27 15.25 -1.65 17.20
N SER A 28 15.60 -2.94 17.10
CA SER A 28 16.09 -3.60 15.89
C SER A 28 14.99 -3.93 14.87
N ALA A 29 13.72 -3.99 15.27
CA ALA A 29 12.60 -4.15 14.33
C ALA A 29 12.28 -2.86 13.55
N SER A 30 12.74 -1.71 14.04
CA SER A 30 12.47 -0.37 13.46
C SER A 30 13.31 -0.03 12.23
N LYS A 31 14.23 -0.91 11.81
CA LYS A 31 15.07 -0.74 10.61
C LYS A 31 14.47 -1.38 9.35
N SER A 32 13.18 -1.71 9.33
CA SER A 32 12.52 -2.03 8.07
C SER A 32 12.44 -0.76 7.24
N LYS A 33 13.20 -0.73 6.14
CA LYS A 33 13.20 0.30 5.09
C LYS A 33 11.88 1.07 5.03
N THR A 34 11.90 2.29 5.54
CA THR A 34 10.83 3.27 5.36
C THR A 34 10.77 3.59 3.87
N THR A 35 9.97 2.83 3.13
CA THR A 35 9.31 3.40 1.96
C THR A 35 8.45 4.53 2.52
N GLU A 36 8.60 5.74 2.01
CA GLU A 36 7.78 6.86 2.48
C GLU A 36 6.31 6.42 2.50
N PRO A 37 5.56 6.73 3.57
CA PRO A 37 4.19 6.25 3.70
C PRO A 37 3.37 6.81 2.53
N VAL A 38 2.95 5.92 1.62
CA VAL A 38 2.09 6.30 0.47
C VAL A 38 0.80 6.89 1.02
N THR A 39 0.65 8.19 0.86
CA THR A 39 -0.50 8.94 1.36
C THR A 39 -1.71 8.71 0.45
N GLN A 40 -2.89 9.09 0.93
CA GLN A 40 -4.09 9.09 0.08
C GLN A 40 -3.93 10.05 -1.11
N LEU A 41 -3.20 11.16 -0.93
CA LEU A 41 -2.92 12.13 -1.99
C LEU A 41 -2.07 11.52 -3.10
N ASP A 42 -1.08 10.70 -2.74
CA ASP A 42 -0.24 10.01 -3.73
C ASP A 42 -1.08 9.05 -4.58
N LYS A 43 -1.99 8.30 -3.94
CA LYS A 43 -2.92 7.41 -4.66
C LYS A 43 -3.83 8.17 -5.60
N THR A 44 -4.39 9.32 -5.16
CA THR A 44 -5.23 10.15 -6.03
C THR A 44 -4.44 10.75 -7.20
N THR A 45 -3.18 11.12 -6.96
CA THR A 45 -2.30 11.69 -7.99
C THR A 45 -1.97 10.66 -9.06
N GLU A 46 -1.63 9.43 -8.65
CA GLU A 46 -1.35 8.33 -9.58
C GLU A 46 -2.60 7.95 -10.40
N ASN A 47 -3.77 7.90 -9.77
CA ASN A 47 -5.02 7.66 -10.48
C ASN A 47 -5.34 8.77 -11.48
N ALA A 48 -5.15 10.05 -11.11
CA ALA A 48 -5.38 11.17 -11.99
C ALA A 48 -4.45 11.15 -13.22
N LYS A 49 -3.15 10.84 -13.02
CA LYS A 49 -2.19 10.67 -14.12
C LYS A 49 -2.65 9.59 -15.08
N ARG A 50 -3.06 8.43 -14.55
CA ARG A 50 -3.52 7.30 -15.36
C ARG A 50 -4.72 7.67 -16.24
N VAL A 51 -5.73 8.34 -15.67
CA VAL A 51 -6.92 8.76 -16.44
C VAL A 51 -6.53 9.74 -17.56
N LEU A 52 -5.66 10.70 -17.27
CA LEU A 52 -5.20 11.66 -18.28
C LEU A 52 -4.44 10.98 -19.41
N GLU A 53 -3.60 10.00 -19.09
CA GLU A 53 -2.84 9.25 -20.09
C GLU A 53 -3.76 8.40 -20.98
N GLU A 54 -4.71 7.66 -20.38
CA GLU A 54 -5.73 6.89 -21.10
C GLU A 54 -6.57 7.78 -22.04
N GLU A 55 -7.02 8.95 -21.57
CA GLU A 55 -7.74 9.91 -22.42
C GLU A 55 -6.88 10.47 -23.55
N SER A 56 -5.61 10.77 -23.26
CA SER A 56 -4.68 11.30 -24.26
C SER A 56 -4.44 10.30 -25.39
N GLN A 57 -4.29 9.02 -25.05
CA GLN A 57 -4.13 7.94 -26.01
C GLN A 57 -5.39 7.78 -26.86
N ALA A 58 -6.58 7.77 -26.25
CA ALA A 58 -7.84 7.67 -26.98
C ALA A 58 -8.05 8.85 -27.97
N ARG A 59 -7.63 10.06 -27.59
CA ARG A 59 -7.66 11.23 -28.51
C ARG A 59 -6.65 11.09 -29.64
N ALA A 60 -5.45 10.59 -29.36
CA ALA A 60 -4.44 10.34 -30.39
C ALA A 60 -4.93 9.31 -31.41
N ASP A 61 -5.48 8.19 -30.94
CA ASP A 61 -6.01 7.12 -31.80
C ASP A 61 -7.16 7.62 -32.68
N LYS A 62 -8.12 8.35 -32.09
CA LYS A 62 -9.21 8.97 -32.84
C LYS A 62 -8.70 9.94 -33.90
N THR A 63 -7.71 10.76 -33.57
CA THR A 63 -7.11 11.71 -34.50
C THR A 63 -6.40 11.00 -35.64
N ALA A 64 -5.67 9.92 -35.35
CA ALA A 64 -5.02 9.09 -36.36
C ALA A 64 -6.04 8.45 -37.32
N GLN A 65 -7.13 7.89 -36.78
CA GLN A 65 -8.22 7.32 -37.60
C GLN A 65 -8.87 8.38 -38.51
N LEU A 66 -9.17 9.56 -37.97
CA LEU A 66 -9.74 10.65 -38.75
C LEU A 66 -8.78 11.14 -39.83
N ARG A 67 -7.48 11.23 -39.53
CA ARG A 67 -6.45 11.59 -40.51
C ARG A 67 -6.38 10.56 -41.63
N ALA A 68 -6.31 9.27 -41.31
CA ALA A 68 -6.28 8.20 -42.29
C ALA A 68 -7.55 8.18 -43.17
N ALA A 69 -8.72 8.45 -42.58
CA ALA A 69 -9.97 8.56 -43.35
C ALA A 69 -9.96 9.76 -44.31
N ARG A 70 -9.40 10.91 -43.89
CA ARG A 70 -9.23 12.09 -44.75
C ARG A 70 -8.26 11.82 -45.89
N GLU A 71 -7.10 11.24 -45.60
CA GLU A 71 -6.11 10.86 -46.62
C GLU A 71 -6.70 9.93 -47.67
N LYS A 72 -7.48 8.91 -47.26
CA LYS A 72 -8.18 8.02 -48.20
C LYS A 72 -9.19 8.75 -49.09
N ARG A 73 -9.96 9.68 -48.51
CA ARG A 73 -10.93 10.47 -49.28
C ARG A 73 -10.23 11.39 -50.27
N ASP A 74 -9.19 12.09 -49.82
CA ASP A 74 -8.49 13.08 -50.62
C ASP A 74 -7.67 12.40 -51.74
N ALA A 75 -7.20 11.15 -51.54
CA ALA A 75 -6.59 10.34 -52.59
C ALA A 75 -7.56 9.86 -53.69
N GLY A 76 -8.86 9.77 -53.40
CA GLY A 76 -9.89 9.32 -54.34
C GLY A 76 -10.59 10.43 -55.13
N GLY A 77 -10.21 11.70 -54.92
CA GLY A 77 -10.83 12.86 -55.56
C GLY A 77 -10.05 13.43 -56.76
N ASN A 78 -9.15 12.65 -57.35
CA ASN A 78 -8.22 13.12 -58.40
C ASN A 78 -8.55 12.57 -59.80
N ASP A 79 -9.81 12.18 -60.04
CA ASP A 79 -10.36 11.81 -61.36
C ASP A 79 -11.15 12.97 -61.99
#